data_AF-A0AAV4C1A7-F1
#
_entry.id   AF-A0AAV4C1A7-F1
#
_cell.length_a   1.000
_cell.length_b   1.000
_cell.length_c   1.000
_cell.angle_alpha   90.00
_cell.angle_beta   90.00
_cell.angle_gamma   90.00
#
_symmetry.space_group_name_H-M   'P 1'
#
loop_
_entity.id
_entity.type
_entity.pdbx_description
1 polymer ?
#
loop_
_entity_poly.entity_id
_entity_poly.type
_entity_poly.pdbx_seq_one_letter_code
_entity_poly.pdbx_strand_id
1 'polypeptide(L)'
;MQTILFSDFEVTIGSLLPLFPDDSKSVAMIRHAMCVVKQAVHHLNPGQVPVLTLDQPLFAIAKQIQWNWPNDYGEDKFVMLLGGLHLEMASLATIGDLLDGSG
;
A
#
# COMPACT_ATOMS: atom_id res chain seq x y z
N MET A 1 -28.23 38.49 36.81
CA MET A 1 -27.79 37.16 37.28
C MET A 1 -28.27 36.12 36.28
N GLN A 2 -27.39 35.69 35.36
CA GLN A 2 -27.34 34.30 34.88
C GLN A 2 -26.04 34.14 34.08
N THR A 3 -25.05 33.48 34.68
CA THR A 3 -23.77 33.14 34.06
C THR A 3 -23.98 31.82 33.33
N ILE A 4 -23.86 31.82 31.99
CA ILE A 4 -23.93 30.61 31.18
C ILE A 4 -22.57 29.91 31.33
N LEU A 5 -22.55 28.75 31.99
CA LEU A 5 -21.39 27.87 32.06
C LEU A 5 -21.18 27.25 30.68
N PHE A 6 -20.14 27.71 29.97
CA PHE A 6 -19.59 26.97 28.84
C PHE A 6 -19.01 25.67 29.40
N SER A 7 -19.59 24.53 29.00
CA SER A 7 -18.97 23.23 29.26
C SER A 7 -17.63 23.17 28.53
N ASP A 8 -16.56 22.79 29.23
CA ASP A 8 -15.27 22.51 28.61
C ASP A 8 -15.44 21.42 27.54
N PHE A 9 -15.38 21.82 26.27
CA PHE A 9 -15.32 20.89 25.15
C PHE A 9 -13.92 20.28 25.12
N GLU A 10 -13.80 19.00 25.49
CA GLU A 10 -12.58 18.23 25.31
C GLU A 10 -12.39 17.96 23.81
N VAL A 11 -11.41 18.64 23.20
CA VAL A 11 -11.08 18.48 21.78
C VAL A 11 -10.39 17.13 21.59
N THR A 12 -11.15 16.12 21.15
CA THR A 12 -10.57 14.87 20.68
C THR A 12 -9.77 15.15 19.40
N ILE A 13 -8.44 14.99 19.45
CA ILE A 13 -7.59 15.01 18.25
C ILE A 13 -7.88 13.73 17.46
N GLY A 14 -8.90 13.78 16.60
CA GLY A 14 -9.14 12.74 15.62
C GLY A 14 -8.05 12.83 14.54
N SER A 15 -7.07 11.92 14.56
CA SER A 15 -6.17 11.77 13.42
C SER A 15 -6.94 11.11 12.28
N LEU A 16 -7.42 11.91 11.33
CA LEU A 16 -7.82 11.35 10.04
C LEU A 16 -6.57 10.79 9.36
N LEU A 17 -6.68 9.59 8.79
CA LEU A 17 -5.64 9.06 7.92
C LEU A 17 -5.34 10.12 6.84
N PRO A 18 -4.06 10.44 6.57
CA PRO A 18 -3.73 11.40 5.52
C PRO A 18 -4.42 10.98 4.23
N LEU A 19 -5.33 11.81 3.74
CA LEU A 19 -5.87 11.65 2.41
C LEU A 19 -4.72 11.90 1.43
N PHE A 20 -4.23 10.84 0.80
CA PHE A 20 -3.23 10.98 -0.24
C PHE A 20 -3.88 11.66 -1.45
N PRO A 21 -3.28 12.73 -1.99
CA PRO A 21 -3.83 13.45 -3.13
C PRO A 21 -3.69 12.66 -4.44
N ASP A 22 -2.77 11.70 -4.47
CA ASP A 22 -2.43 10.89 -5.62
C ASP A 22 -3.16 9.53 -5.59
N ASP A 23 -3.45 9.00 -6.78
CA ASP A 23 -3.99 7.65 -6.94
C ASP A 23 -3.07 6.63 -6.27
N SER A 24 -3.63 5.69 -5.53
CA SER A 24 -2.88 4.67 -4.79
C SER A 24 -2.02 3.79 -5.70
N LYS A 25 -2.42 3.65 -6.97
CA LYS A 25 -1.63 2.93 -8.00
C LYS A 25 -0.66 3.82 -8.76
N SER A 26 -0.52 5.10 -8.43
CA SER A 26 0.43 5.98 -9.08
C SER A 26 1.89 5.58 -8.76
N VAL A 27 2.79 5.87 -9.69
CA VAL A 27 4.24 5.64 -9.49
C VAL A 27 4.75 6.37 -8.24
N ALA A 28 4.25 7.57 -7.96
CA ALA A 28 4.60 8.36 -6.78
C ALA A 28 4.20 7.65 -5.49
N MET A 29 2.96 7.15 -5.41
CA MET A 29 2.46 6.44 -4.22
C MET A 29 3.17 5.11 -3.98
N ILE A 30 3.45 4.34 -5.03
CA ILE A 30 4.20 3.09 -4.87
C ILE A 30 5.65 3.36 -4.43
N ARG A 31 6.31 4.39 -4.97
CA ARG A 31 7.64 4.81 -4.49
C ARG A 31 7.61 5.28 -3.04
N HIS A 32 6.60 6.05 -2.66
CA HIS A 32 6.41 6.48 -1.28
C HIS A 32 6.27 5.28 -0.33
N ALA A 33 5.41 4.32 -0.68
CA ALA A 33 5.24 3.08 0.08
C ALA A 33 6.55 2.29 0.20
N MET A 34 7.31 2.17 -0.90
CA MET A 34 8.63 1.53 -0.90
C MET A 34 9.61 2.23 0.04
N CYS A 35 9.62 3.57 0.09
CA CYS A 35 10.44 4.33 1.03
C CYS A 35 10.03 4.06 2.49
N VAL A 36 8.73 4.06 2.80
CA VAL A 36 8.23 3.77 4.14
C VAL A 36 8.64 2.36 4.57
N VAL A 37 8.47 1.36 3.71
CA VAL A 37 8.88 -0.03 4.00
C VAL A 37 10.39 -0.13 4.20
N LYS A 38 11.20 0.55 3.36
CA LYS A 38 12.66 0.59 3.53
C LYS A 38 13.07 1.16 4.88
N GLN A 39 12.42 2.26 5.31
CA GLN A 39 12.69 2.88 6.61
C GLN A 39 12.27 1.97 7.77
N ALA A 40 11.10 1.34 7.67
CA ALA A 40 10.62 0.39 8.68
C ALA A 40 11.56 -0.82 8.82
N VAL A 41 11.97 -1.41 7.71
CA VAL A 41 12.93 -2.54 7.71
C VAL A 41 14.29 -2.09 8.24
N HIS A 42 14.79 -0.93 7.84
CA HIS A 42 16.05 -0.41 8.37
C HIS A 42 16.01 -0.19 9.89
N HIS A 43 14.88 0.28 10.42
CA HIS A 43 14.69 0.50 11.85
C HIS A 43 14.59 -0.81 12.64
N LEU A 44 13.80 -1.77 12.14
CA LEU A 44 13.54 -3.03 12.85
C LEU A 44 14.64 -4.08 12.64
N ASN A 45 15.21 -4.14 11.44
CA ASN A 45 16.20 -5.14 11.00
C ASN A 45 17.32 -4.48 10.16
N PRO A 46 18.25 -3.75 10.79
CA PRO A 46 19.34 -3.10 10.09
C PRO A 46 20.15 -4.07 9.23
N GLY A 47 20.42 -3.70 7.97
CA GLY A 47 21.20 -4.52 7.02
C GLY A 47 20.39 -5.57 6.26
N GLN A 48 19.13 -5.81 6.61
CA GLN A 48 18.25 -6.69 5.83
C GLN A 48 17.70 -5.96 4.60
N VAL A 49 17.65 -6.67 3.47
CA VAL A 49 16.99 -6.17 2.25
C VAL A 49 15.47 -6.23 2.45
N PRO A 50 14.73 -5.13 2.27
CA PRO A 50 13.28 -5.12 2.40
C PRO A 50 12.62 -6.00 1.34
N VAL A 51 11.55 -6.68 1.76
CA VAL A 51 10.68 -7.49 0.89
C VAL A 51 9.32 -6.82 0.82
N LEU A 52 8.78 -6.64 -0.38
CA LEU A 52 7.45 -6.07 -0.60
C LEU A 52 6.62 -7.00 -1.48
N THR A 53 5.47 -7.42 -0.96
CA THR A 53 4.48 -8.25 -1.65
C THR A 53 3.39 -7.37 -2.24
N LEU A 54 3.09 -7.51 -3.53
CA LEU A 54 2.11 -6.67 -4.22
C LEU A 54 1.20 -7.50 -5.12
N ASP A 55 -0.08 -7.13 -5.21
CA ASP A 55 -0.99 -7.70 -6.21
C ASP A 55 -0.53 -7.34 -7.63
N GLN A 56 -0.94 -8.16 -8.61
CA GLN A 56 -0.43 -8.14 -9.99
C GLN A 56 -0.30 -6.74 -10.64
N PRO A 57 -1.31 -5.84 -10.62
CA PRO A 57 -1.16 -4.52 -11.23
C PRO A 57 -0.15 -3.63 -10.49
N LEU A 58 -0.07 -3.73 -9.17
CA LEU A 58 0.87 -2.96 -8.36
C LEU A 58 2.29 -3.52 -8.47
N PHE A 59 2.43 -4.83 -8.56
CA PHE A 59 3.69 -5.52 -8.80
C PHE A 59 4.32 -5.07 -10.12
N ALA A 60 3.52 -4.96 -11.19
CA ALA A 60 4.01 -4.47 -12.48
C ALA A 60 4.58 -3.05 -12.36
N ILE A 61 3.89 -2.15 -11.66
CA ILE A 61 4.34 -0.76 -11.44
C ILE A 61 5.61 -0.74 -10.56
N ALA A 62 5.68 -1.57 -9.53
CA ALA A 62 6.88 -1.68 -8.69
C ALA A 62 8.10 -2.18 -9.49
N LYS A 63 7.94 -3.16 -10.39
CA LYS A 63 9.02 -3.59 -11.29
C LYS A 63 9.46 -2.48 -12.25
N GLN A 64 8.51 -1.72 -12.80
CA GLN A 64 8.85 -0.53 -13.61
C GLN A 64 9.67 0.48 -12.80
N ILE A 65 9.32 0.69 -11.52
CA ILE A 65 10.11 1.54 -10.61
C ILE A 65 11.53 0.98 -10.41
N GLN A 66 11.68 -0.32 -10.18
CA GLN A 66 13.01 -0.94 -10.02
C GLN A 66 13.88 -0.74 -11.26
N TRP A 67 13.31 -0.88 -12.46
CA TRP A 67 14.05 -0.72 -13.72
C TRP A 67 14.39 0.74 -14.04
N ASN A 68 13.51 1.69 -13.70
CA ASN A 68 13.75 3.11 -13.95
C ASN A 68 14.69 3.76 -12.91
N TRP A 69 14.74 3.24 -11.68
CA TRP A 69 15.57 3.76 -10.59
C TRP A 69 16.38 2.65 -9.89
N PRO A 70 17.27 1.93 -10.60
CA PRO A 70 18.00 0.78 -10.06
C PRO A 70 18.97 1.15 -8.92
N ASN A 71 19.45 2.41 -8.92
CA ASN A 71 20.34 2.90 -7.87
C ASN A 71 19.64 3.00 -6.51
N ASP A 72 18.33 3.25 -6.47
CA ASP A 72 17.59 3.43 -5.22
C ASP A 72 16.76 2.20 -4.83
N TYR A 73 16.23 1.51 -5.85
CA TYR A 73 15.23 0.44 -5.71
C TYR A 73 15.58 -0.82 -6.51
N GLY A 74 16.82 -0.98 -6.96
CA GLY A 74 17.28 -2.17 -7.68
C GLY A 74 17.00 -3.47 -6.93
N GLU A 75 17.15 -4.60 -7.63
CA GLU A 75 16.85 -5.93 -7.08
C GLU A 75 17.77 -6.31 -5.91
N ASP A 76 18.94 -5.70 -5.81
CA ASP A 76 19.86 -5.78 -4.68
C ASP A 76 19.39 -4.99 -3.44
N LYS A 77 18.50 -4.01 -3.63
CA LYS A 77 18.02 -3.07 -2.59
C LYS A 77 16.59 -3.33 -2.17
N PHE A 78 15.83 -4.05 -2.99
CA PHE A 78 14.44 -4.36 -2.74
C PHE A 78 14.05 -5.67 -3.42
N VAL A 79 13.49 -6.60 -2.65
CA VAL A 79 12.90 -7.82 -3.20
C VAL A 79 11.41 -7.58 -3.41
N MET A 80 10.98 -7.60 -4.67
CA MET A 80 9.57 -7.54 -5.04
C MET A 80 9.03 -8.95 -5.22
N LEU A 81 7.93 -9.27 -4.53
CA LEU A 81 7.27 -10.57 -4.63
C LEU A 81 5.82 -10.39 -5.09
N LEU A 82 5.39 -11.23 -6.02
CA LEU A 82 3.99 -11.26 -6.44
C LEU A 82 3.14 -11.78 -5.26
N GLY A 83 2.18 -10.97 -4.84
CA GLY A 83 1.32 -11.24 -3.69
C GLY A 83 0.36 -12.40 -3.91
N GLY A 84 -0.59 -12.57 -2.99
CA GLY A 84 -1.52 -13.71 -2.96
C GLY A 84 -2.55 -13.78 -4.10
N LEU A 85 -2.49 -12.89 -5.10
CA LEU A 85 -3.37 -12.88 -6.27
C LEU A 85 -4.86 -12.81 -5.91
N HIS A 86 -5.22 -12.11 -4.84
CA HIS A 86 -6.62 -12.03 -4.36
C HIS A 86 -7.59 -11.48 -5.41
N LEU A 87 -7.15 -10.54 -6.24
CA LEU A 87 -7.95 -10.03 -7.36
C LEU A 87 -8.24 -11.11 -8.40
N GLU A 88 -7.26 -11.96 -8.71
CA GLU A 88 -7.43 -13.07 -9.65
C GLU A 88 -8.38 -14.11 -9.06
N MET A 89 -8.19 -14.47 -7.79
CA MET A 89 -9.12 -15.37 -7.07
C MET A 89 -10.56 -14.85 -7.11
N ALA A 90 -10.78 -13.55 -6.84
CA ALA A 90 -12.10 -12.94 -6.90
C ALA A 90 -12.68 -12.96 -8.33
N SER A 91 -11.87 -12.68 -9.34
CA SER A 91 -12.32 -12.73 -10.74
C SER A 91 -12.71 -14.13 -11.18
N LEU A 92 -11.92 -15.16 -10.81
CA LEU A 92 -12.17 -16.54 -11.18
C LEU A 92 -13.40 -17.10 -10.47
N ALA A 93 -13.60 -16.76 -9.20
CA ALA A 93 -14.82 -17.09 -8.47
C ALA A 93 -16.06 -16.49 -9.16
N THR A 94 -16.00 -15.21 -9.53
CA THR A 94 -17.11 -14.54 -10.24
C THR A 94 -17.41 -15.16 -11.59
N ILE A 95 -16.37 -15.57 -12.35
CA ILE A 95 -16.55 -16.28 -13.62
C ILE A 95 -17.17 -17.66 -13.38
N GLY A 96 -16.75 -18.36 -12.32
CA GLY A 96 -17.35 -19.64 -11.91
C GLY A 96 -18.83 -19.51 -11.63
N ASP A 97 -19.23 -18.51 -10.83
CA ASP A 97 -20.63 -18.22 -10.53
C ASP A 97 -21.44 -17.86 -11.79
N LEU A 98 -20.83 -17.14 -12.74
CA LEU A 98 -21.49 -16.76 -14.00
C LEU A 98 -21.73 -17.97 -14.92
N LEU A 99 -20.82 -18.95 -14.91
CA LEU A 99 -20.89 -20.14 -15.75
C LEU A 99 -21.61 -21.31 -15.07
N ASP A 100 -22.10 -21.13 -13.84
CA ASP A 100 -22.81 -22.18 -13.13
C ASP A 100 -24.10 -22.57 -13.86
N GLY A 101 -24.28 -23.88 -14.10
CA GLY A 101 -25.40 -24.42 -14.85
C GLY A 101 -25.38 -24.16 -16.37
N SER A 102 -24.26 -23.71 -16.94
CA SER A 102 -24.16 -23.43 -18.39
C SER A 102 -23.89 -24.68 -19.27
N GLY A 103 -23.81 -25.87 -18.67
CA GLY A 103 -23.45 -27.14 -19.31
C GLY A 103 -24.63 -28.08 -19.56
#